data_AF-A0AAU3IFI2-F1
#
_entry.id   AF-A0AAU3IFI2-F1
#
_cell.length_a   1.000
_cell.length_b   1.000
_cell.length_c   1.000
_cell.angle_alpha   90.00
_cell.angle_beta   90.00
_cell.angle_gamma   90.00
#
_symmetry.space_group_name_H-M   'P 1'
#
loop_
_entity.id
_entity.type
_entity.pdbx_description
1 polymer ?
#
loop_
_entity_poly.entity_id
_entity_poly.type
_entity_poly.pdbx_seq_one_letter_code
_entity_poly.pdbx_strand_id
1 'polypeptide(L)'
;MRRLISSRPVRLALLAALVAGAAAGLVLAVRRRRPAAPVRPSGAAKPGGESGDTEDRRGPEPVLGRATEEDLERYRRPEGGAPVFRLLRGLPPVRGLVPPRGTRARRWTAAAVVSLGLLVLGGQLLESAVFGPDAWTSYGWTSDEGGHTEQCPADACEPGQGDALLFGEPGCTDECGAPGAAYAEDGEPATAEPETSPDPRCVLHPAPRGRPSVRPVSRRVSAGVNRQWRRIERWLRAHAPRTYASLNGPATPRLVARAEARIGTRLPDSLRASLLRHDGSRGGASFRLPPFHLMMSTSQMVSAWPEACGVGGIPVAFADDSDISDDSGDYLVTDAATGGVGEASPDLPYYEADWSSYYALLKATADALSRAAEVDGFRPVVRGGALDWTSA
;
A
#
# COMPACT_ATOMS: atom_id res chain seq x y z
N MET A 1 -26.30 15.14 52.85
CA MET A 1 -26.57 14.47 51.55
C MET A 1 -26.73 15.41 50.34
N ARG A 2 -26.72 16.76 50.47
CA ARG A 2 -26.87 17.68 49.32
C ARG A 2 -25.56 18.17 48.66
N ARG A 3 -24.38 17.66 49.06
CA ARG A 3 -23.07 18.03 48.47
C ARG A 3 -22.36 16.92 47.69
N LEU A 4 -23.05 15.82 47.38
CA LEU A 4 -22.52 14.73 46.55
C LEU A 4 -22.99 14.76 45.08
N ILE A 5 -23.81 15.76 44.68
CA ILE A 5 -24.41 15.85 43.33
C ILE A 5 -23.83 17.04 42.50
N SER A 6 -22.81 17.74 43.01
CA SER A 6 -22.15 18.83 42.28
C SER A 6 -20.77 18.48 41.73
N SER A 7 -20.28 17.24 41.91
CA SER A 7 -19.02 16.85 41.29
C SER A 7 -19.25 16.61 39.80
N ARG A 8 -18.49 17.33 38.97
CA ARG A 8 -18.41 17.13 37.51
C ARG A 8 -18.30 15.64 37.11
N PRO A 9 -17.51 14.77 37.79
CA PRO A 9 -17.46 13.36 37.44
C PRO A 9 -18.80 12.62 37.64
N VAL A 10 -19.59 12.95 38.67
CA VAL A 10 -20.89 12.31 38.91
C VAL A 10 -21.92 12.74 37.86
N ARG A 11 -21.85 14.00 37.39
CA ARG A 11 -22.72 14.48 36.30
C ARG A 11 -22.38 13.80 34.96
N LEU A 12 -21.10 13.60 34.67
CA LEU A 12 -20.66 12.88 33.48
C LEU A 12 -21.06 11.39 33.53
N ALA A 13 -20.93 10.75 34.70
CA ALA A 13 -21.37 9.36 34.88
C ALA A 13 -22.89 9.19 34.69
N LEU A 14 -23.70 10.14 35.19
CA LEU A 14 -25.16 10.13 35.00
C LEU A 14 -25.57 10.40 33.54
N LEU A 15 -24.88 11.30 32.85
CA LEU A 15 -25.11 11.55 31.41
C LEU A 15 -24.74 10.34 30.56
N ALA A 16 -23.61 9.68 30.84
CA ALA A 16 -23.20 8.46 30.15
C ALA A 16 -24.23 7.33 30.35
N ALA A 17 -24.76 7.17 31.57
CA ALA A 17 -25.80 6.19 31.85
C ALA A 17 -27.12 6.48 31.11
N LEU A 18 -27.50 7.75 30.96
CA LEU A 18 -28.69 8.16 30.20
C LEU A 18 -28.55 7.91 28.70
N VAL A 19 -27.40 8.23 28.11
CA VAL A 19 -27.13 7.98 26.68
C VAL A 19 -27.12 6.48 26.37
N ALA A 20 -26.50 5.68 27.23
CA ALA A 20 -26.49 4.22 27.10
C ALA A 20 -27.92 3.62 27.21
N GLY A 21 -28.75 4.16 28.11
CA GLY A 21 -30.15 3.77 28.24
C GLY A 21 -30.99 4.09 27.00
N ALA A 22 -30.81 5.29 26.43
CA ALA A 22 -31.52 5.71 25.22
C ALA A 22 -31.15 4.86 23.99
N ALA A 23 -29.87 4.53 23.81
CA ALA A 23 -29.40 3.68 22.72
C ALA A 23 -29.97 2.25 22.82
N ALA A 24 -30.00 1.66 24.03
CA ALA A 24 -30.58 0.34 24.24
C ALA A 24 -32.11 0.32 23.98
N GLY A 25 -32.81 1.40 24.34
CA GLY A 25 -34.24 1.57 24.04
C GLY A 25 -34.51 1.65 22.53
N LEU A 26 -33.66 2.36 21.78
CA LEU A 26 -33.82 2.53 20.33
C LEU A 26 -33.61 1.22 19.56
N VAL A 27 -32.61 0.42 19.96
CA VAL A 27 -32.34 -0.91 19.36
C VAL A 27 -33.50 -1.88 19.60
N LEU A 28 -34.13 -1.84 20.78
CA LEU A 28 -35.31 -2.66 21.09
C LEU A 28 -36.56 -2.20 20.34
N ALA A 29 -36.73 -0.89 20.12
CA ALA A 29 -37.83 -0.34 19.34
C ALA A 29 -37.73 -0.71 17.85
N VAL A 30 -36.53 -0.67 17.26
CA VAL A 30 -36.29 -1.04 15.85
C VAL A 30 -36.51 -2.54 15.62
N ARG A 31 -36.15 -3.40 16.59
CA ARG A 31 -36.41 -4.85 16.50
C ARG A 31 -37.90 -5.22 16.54
N ARG A 32 -38.75 -4.42 17.18
CA ARG A 32 -40.20 -4.65 17.23
C ARG A 32 -40.95 -4.18 15.98
N ARG A 33 -40.31 -3.42 15.07
CA ARG A 33 -40.95 -2.79 13.90
C ARG A 33 -40.57 -3.42 12.55
N ARG A 34 -40.23 -4.71 12.48
CA ARG A 34 -40.16 -5.41 11.17
C ARG A 34 -41.52 -6.03 10.83
N PRO A 35 -42.28 -5.49 9.86
CA PRO A 35 -43.46 -6.17 9.34
C PRO A 35 -43.06 -7.40 8.52
N ALA A 36 -43.91 -8.43 8.56
CA ALA A 36 -43.75 -9.66 7.81
C ALA A 36 -43.85 -9.39 6.29
N ALA A 37 -42.91 -9.94 5.52
CA ALA A 37 -42.92 -9.88 4.06
C ALA A 37 -44.06 -10.73 3.49
N PRO A 38 -44.77 -10.28 2.43
CA PRO A 38 -45.85 -11.04 1.83
C PRO A 38 -45.33 -12.18 0.93
N VAL A 39 -46.07 -13.28 0.96
CA VAL A 39 -45.88 -14.52 0.21
C VAL A 39 -46.25 -14.29 -1.28
N ARG A 40 -45.39 -14.74 -2.20
CA ARG A 40 -45.70 -14.84 -3.65
C ARG A 40 -46.56 -16.07 -3.92
N PRO A 41 -47.64 -15.97 -4.70
CA PRO A 41 -48.30 -17.16 -5.25
C PRO A 41 -47.65 -17.60 -6.56
N SER A 42 -47.51 -18.92 -6.69
CA SER A 42 -47.15 -19.67 -7.89
C SER A 42 -48.42 -19.90 -8.73
N GLY A 43 -48.34 -19.71 -10.06
CA GLY A 43 -49.43 -19.90 -11.00
C GLY A 43 -48.90 -20.17 -12.42
N ALA A 44 -49.59 -21.03 -13.16
CA ALA A 44 -49.06 -21.94 -14.18
C ALA A 44 -49.15 -21.48 -15.66
N ALA A 45 -48.24 -22.05 -16.47
CA ALA A 45 -48.32 -22.55 -17.86
C ALA A 45 -49.12 -21.85 -19.01
N LYS A 46 -48.35 -21.39 -20.05
CA LYS A 46 -48.39 -21.55 -21.54
C LYS A 46 -49.68 -21.31 -22.38
N PRO A 47 -49.63 -21.14 -23.74
CA PRO A 47 -48.53 -20.77 -24.69
C PRO A 47 -48.91 -19.72 -25.78
N GLY A 48 -47.93 -19.32 -26.61
CA GLY A 48 -48.13 -18.92 -28.02
C GLY A 48 -47.86 -17.46 -28.38
N GLY A 49 -47.07 -17.24 -29.44
CA GLY A 49 -46.97 -15.93 -30.11
C GLY A 49 -45.53 -15.55 -30.49
N GLU A 50 -45.30 -15.45 -31.79
CA GLU A 50 -44.05 -15.30 -32.52
C GLU A 50 -43.82 -13.81 -32.87
N SER A 51 -42.59 -13.28 -32.72
CA SER A 51 -42.03 -12.21 -33.58
C SER A 51 -40.56 -11.89 -33.25
N GLY A 52 -39.75 -11.64 -34.29
CA GLY A 52 -38.34 -11.18 -34.29
C GLY A 52 -38.05 -9.98 -33.37
N ASP A 53 -36.81 -9.64 -33.00
CA ASP A 53 -35.58 -9.66 -33.78
C ASP A 53 -34.36 -9.46 -32.85
N THR A 54 -33.17 -9.82 -33.38
CA THR A 54 -31.81 -9.46 -32.92
C THR A 54 -31.28 -10.05 -31.60
N GLU A 55 -30.81 -11.29 -31.66
CA GLU A 55 -29.82 -11.79 -30.69
C GLU A 55 -28.79 -12.69 -31.38
N ASP A 56 -27.63 -12.12 -31.71
CA ASP A 56 -26.40 -12.83 -32.08
C ASP A 56 -25.25 -11.82 -31.92
N ARG A 57 -24.22 -11.95 -31.07
CA ARG A 57 -23.54 -13.11 -30.51
C ARG A 57 -23.02 -12.77 -29.10
N ARG A 58 -23.53 -13.43 -28.06
CA ARG A 58 -22.81 -13.56 -26.79
C ARG A 58 -22.21 -14.96 -26.78
N GLY A 59 -20.88 -15.04 -26.94
CA GLY A 59 -20.14 -16.30 -26.89
C GLY A 59 -20.39 -17.06 -25.59
N PRO A 60 -20.07 -18.37 -25.52
CA PRO A 60 -20.40 -19.22 -24.38
C PRO A 60 -19.85 -18.61 -23.10
N GLU A 61 -20.71 -18.46 -22.09
CA GLU A 61 -20.31 -17.93 -20.78
C GLU A 61 -19.11 -18.73 -20.22
N PRO A 62 -18.11 -18.06 -19.62
CA PRO A 62 -17.01 -18.76 -18.97
C PRO A 62 -17.54 -19.64 -17.84
N VAL A 63 -17.12 -20.92 -17.80
CA VAL A 63 -17.45 -21.95 -16.79
C VAL A 63 -17.11 -21.55 -15.34
N LEU A 64 -16.57 -20.35 -15.12
CA LEU A 64 -16.36 -19.78 -13.80
C LEU A 64 -17.04 -18.41 -13.78
N GLY A 65 -18.21 -18.37 -13.15
CA GLY A 65 -19.06 -17.20 -13.02
C GLY A 65 -18.33 -15.96 -12.49
N ARG A 66 -18.98 -14.79 -12.66
CA ARG A 66 -18.48 -13.52 -12.12
C ARG A 66 -18.23 -13.68 -10.61
N ALA A 67 -17.06 -13.25 -10.16
CA ALA A 67 -16.73 -13.25 -8.73
C ALA A 67 -17.78 -12.42 -7.99
N THR A 68 -18.38 -13.00 -6.96
CA THR A 68 -19.40 -12.31 -6.17
C THR A 68 -18.74 -11.29 -5.25
N GLU A 69 -19.51 -10.33 -4.75
CA GLU A 69 -19.02 -9.38 -3.75
C GLU A 69 -18.50 -10.09 -2.48
N GLU A 70 -19.07 -11.24 -2.17
CA GLU A 70 -18.64 -12.12 -1.09
C GLU A 70 -17.29 -12.81 -1.36
N ASP A 71 -16.95 -13.06 -2.64
CA ASP A 71 -15.60 -13.50 -3.02
C ASP A 71 -14.59 -12.37 -2.79
N LEU A 72 -14.93 -11.11 -3.14
CA LEU A 72 -14.06 -9.95 -2.93
C LEU A 72 -13.84 -9.65 -1.44
N GLU A 73 -14.89 -9.75 -0.62
CA GLU A 73 -14.82 -9.54 0.83
C GLU A 73 -13.89 -10.55 1.52
N ARG A 74 -13.76 -11.75 0.95
CA ARG A 74 -12.87 -12.80 1.47
C ARG A 74 -11.39 -12.53 1.17
N TYR A 75 -11.08 -11.76 0.13
CA TYR A 75 -9.72 -11.32 -0.21
C TYR A 75 -9.31 -10.04 0.52
N ARG A 76 -10.24 -9.31 1.15
CA ARG A 76 -9.92 -8.21 2.07
C ARG A 76 -9.35 -8.67 3.42
N ARG A 77 -9.38 -9.98 3.71
CA ARG A 77 -8.76 -10.53 4.92
C ARG A 77 -7.26 -10.72 4.70
N PRO A 78 -6.41 -10.34 5.67
CA PRO A 78 -4.97 -10.52 5.56
C PRO A 78 -4.62 -11.97 5.23
N GLU A 79 -3.73 -12.18 4.25
CA GLU A 79 -3.36 -13.51 3.74
C GLU A 79 -2.65 -14.36 4.81
N GLY A 80 -2.18 -13.73 5.89
CA GLY A 80 -1.69 -14.35 7.11
C GLY A 80 -2.80 -14.93 7.99
N GLY A 81 -3.38 -16.05 7.56
CA GLY A 81 -4.22 -16.91 8.40
C GLY A 81 -3.45 -17.65 9.51
N ALA A 82 -2.60 -16.96 10.28
CA ALA A 82 -2.05 -17.51 11.51
C ALA A 82 -3.12 -17.44 12.61
N PRO A 83 -3.43 -18.54 13.33
CA PRO A 83 -4.29 -18.44 14.50
C PRO A 83 -3.65 -17.48 15.50
N VAL A 84 -4.48 -16.63 16.12
CA VAL A 84 -4.15 -15.65 17.18
C VAL A 84 -3.23 -16.23 18.28
N PHE A 85 -3.13 -17.55 18.40
CA PHE A 85 -2.16 -18.27 19.24
C PHE A 85 -0.68 -17.93 19.01
N ARG A 86 -0.27 -17.37 17.85
CA ARG A 86 1.13 -16.93 17.67
C ARG A 86 1.47 -15.60 18.33
N LEU A 87 0.48 -14.74 18.61
CA LEU A 87 0.66 -13.49 19.36
C LEU A 87 0.77 -13.70 20.88
N LEU A 88 0.53 -14.93 21.38
CA LEU A 88 0.52 -15.26 22.80
C LEU A 88 1.74 -16.08 23.25
N ARG A 89 2.78 -16.20 22.42
CA ARG A 89 4.00 -16.97 22.75
C ARG A 89 4.88 -16.19 23.71
N GLY A 90 4.47 -16.15 24.97
CA GLY A 90 5.16 -15.47 26.07
C GLY A 90 4.38 -15.46 27.39
N LEU A 91 3.07 -15.77 27.37
CA LEU A 91 2.26 -15.85 28.58
C LEU A 91 2.22 -17.29 29.14
N PRO A 92 2.31 -17.46 30.47
CA PRO A 92 2.25 -18.78 31.08
C PRO A 92 0.90 -19.46 30.79
N PRO A 93 0.86 -20.80 30.63
CA PRO A 93 -0.38 -21.50 30.35
C PRO A 93 -1.35 -21.36 31.54
N VAL A 94 -2.47 -20.67 31.32
CA VAL A 94 -3.55 -20.61 32.30
C VAL A 94 -4.23 -21.98 32.35
N ARG A 95 -3.77 -22.84 33.27
CA ARG A 95 -4.50 -24.05 33.67
C ARG A 95 -5.79 -23.62 34.38
N GLY A 96 -6.95 -24.10 33.92
CA GLY A 96 -8.16 -24.12 34.74
C GLY A 96 -9.47 -23.63 34.11
N LEU A 97 -9.51 -23.22 32.84
CA LEU A 97 -10.77 -22.78 32.22
C LEU A 97 -11.47 -23.94 31.48
N VAL A 98 -12.17 -24.77 32.24
CA VAL A 98 -13.23 -25.63 31.69
C VAL A 98 -14.44 -24.73 31.41
N PRO A 99 -14.89 -24.55 30.16
CA PRO A 99 -16.06 -23.72 29.89
C PRO A 99 -17.30 -24.41 30.46
N PRO A 100 -18.11 -23.72 31.30
CA PRO A 100 -19.33 -24.30 31.83
C PRO A 100 -20.37 -24.44 30.69
N ARG A 101 -20.91 -25.65 30.51
CA ARG A 101 -22.01 -25.90 29.56
C ARG A 101 -23.36 -25.46 30.15
N GLY A 102 -24.22 -24.89 29.32
CA GLY A 102 -25.59 -24.50 29.66
C GLY A 102 -25.83 -22.98 29.73
N THR A 103 -27.00 -22.57 30.23
CA THR A 103 -27.48 -21.17 30.25
C THR A 103 -26.56 -20.18 30.98
N ARG A 104 -25.62 -20.67 31.80
CA ARG A 104 -24.54 -19.86 32.41
C ARG A 104 -23.49 -19.40 31.39
N ALA A 105 -23.27 -20.12 30.29
CA ALA A 105 -22.33 -19.73 29.23
C ALA A 105 -22.70 -18.39 28.57
N ARG A 106 -24.00 -18.10 28.40
CA ARG A 106 -24.47 -16.81 27.84
C ARG A 106 -24.17 -15.61 28.73
N ARG A 107 -24.09 -15.81 30.06
CA ARG A 107 -23.75 -14.73 31.00
C ARG A 107 -22.24 -14.42 30.98
N TRP A 108 -21.40 -15.44 30.81
CA TRP A 108 -19.96 -15.27 30.66
C TRP A 108 -19.58 -14.63 29.32
N THR A 109 -20.26 -14.98 28.22
CA THR A 109 -20.04 -14.30 26.94
C THR A 109 -20.48 -12.84 26.97
N ALA A 110 -21.59 -12.52 27.66
CA ALA A 110 -22.02 -11.14 27.83
C ALA A 110 -21.03 -10.34 28.68
N ALA A 111 -20.55 -10.91 29.80
CA ALA A 111 -19.53 -10.27 30.63
C ALA A 111 -18.23 -10.03 29.86
N ALA A 112 -17.75 -11.02 29.09
CA ALA A 112 -16.54 -10.88 28.28
C ALA A 112 -16.68 -9.79 27.19
N VAL A 113 -17.84 -9.71 26.52
CA VAL A 113 -18.11 -8.66 25.53
C VAL A 113 -18.19 -7.28 26.18
N VAL A 114 -18.81 -7.17 27.37
CA VAL A 114 -18.88 -5.90 28.11
C VAL A 114 -17.49 -5.47 28.59
N SER A 115 -16.67 -6.39 29.09
CA SER A 115 -15.28 -6.09 29.48
C SER A 115 -14.41 -5.66 28.29
N LEU A 116 -14.56 -6.33 27.14
CA LEU A 116 -13.86 -5.95 25.92
C LEU A 116 -14.33 -4.56 25.41
N GLY A 117 -15.63 -4.30 25.48
CA GLY A 117 -16.21 -3.00 25.15
C GLY A 117 -15.69 -1.89 26.06
N LEU A 118 -15.57 -2.13 27.36
CA LEU A 118 -15.01 -1.17 28.32
C LEU A 118 -13.52 -0.90 28.10
N LEU A 119 -12.75 -1.92 27.69
CA LEU A 119 -11.34 -1.74 27.34
C LEU A 119 -11.17 -0.89 26.08
N VAL A 120 -11.98 -1.13 25.03
CA VAL A 120 -11.96 -0.32 23.81
C VAL A 120 -12.39 1.12 24.10
N LEU A 121 -13.44 1.31 24.91
CA LEU A 121 -13.90 2.65 25.29
C LEU A 121 -12.87 3.38 26.16
N GLY A 122 -12.20 2.67 27.06
CA GLY A 122 -11.12 3.20 27.88
C GLY A 122 -9.91 3.63 27.05
N GLY A 123 -9.54 2.85 26.03
CA GLY A 123 -8.49 3.21 25.07
C GLY A 123 -8.81 4.49 24.30
N GLN A 124 -10.03 4.59 23.76
CA GLN A 124 -10.49 5.78 23.02
C GLN A 124 -10.54 7.04 23.91
N LEU A 125 -10.96 6.90 25.17
CA LEU A 125 -10.95 8.02 26.12
C LEU A 125 -9.52 8.46 26.47
N LEU A 126 -8.59 7.52 26.63
CA LEU A 126 -7.19 7.81 26.91
C LEU A 126 -6.51 8.49 25.72
N GLU A 127 -6.79 8.03 24.50
CA GLU A 127 -6.30 8.63 23.26
C GLU A 127 -6.84 10.06 23.09
N SER A 128 -8.13 10.31 23.35
CA SER A 128 -8.72 11.66 23.31
C SER A 128 -8.21 12.59 24.42
N ALA A 129 -7.75 12.05 25.56
CA ALA A 129 -7.21 12.82 26.66
C ALA A 129 -5.71 13.13 26.49
N VAL A 130 -4.98 12.28 25.78
CA VAL A 130 -3.54 12.44 25.49
C VAL A 130 -3.32 13.23 24.20
N PHE A 131 -4.19 13.07 23.20
CA PHE A 131 -4.10 13.71 21.88
C PHE A 131 -5.30 14.62 21.61
N GLY A 132 -5.60 15.52 22.55
CA GLY A 132 -6.61 16.56 22.35
C GLY A 132 -6.20 17.55 21.25
N PRO A 133 -7.15 18.10 20.47
CA PRO A 133 -6.88 18.91 19.26
C PRO A 133 -6.31 20.32 19.51
N ASP A 134 -5.85 20.66 20.71
CA ASP A 134 -5.47 22.04 21.07
C ASP A 134 -3.96 22.30 21.10
N ALA A 135 -3.12 21.44 20.49
CA ALA A 135 -1.65 21.59 20.51
C ALA A 135 -1.00 22.00 19.17
N TRP A 136 -1.75 22.21 18.08
CA TRP A 136 -1.17 22.49 16.76
C TRP A 136 -1.73 23.72 16.03
N THR A 137 -2.20 24.73 16.77
CA THR A 137 -2.49 26.06 16.19
C THR A 137 -1.58 27.12 16.79
N SER A 138 -0.26 27.03 16.54
CA SER A 138 0.63 28.19 16.53
C SER A 138 1.91 27.95 15.73
N TYR A 139 1.78 27.62 14.44
CA TYR A 139 2.80 28.05 13.47
C TYR A 139 2.07 28.82 12.38
N GLY A 140 1.92 30.11 12.64
CA GLY A 140 1.57 31.06 11.60
C GLY A 140 2.71 31.08 10.60
N TRP A 141 2.43 30.60 9.39
CA TRP A 141 3.20 30.95 8.21
C TRP A 141 3.05 32.46 8.01
N THR A 142 4.06 33.22 8.45
CA THR A 142 4.27 34.58 7.94
C THR A 142 4.96 34.44 6.60
N SER A 143 4.26 34.86 5.55
CA SER A 143 4.83 35.09 4.23
C SER A 143 5.98 36.09 4.36
N ASP A 144 7.22 35.61 4.26
CA ASP A 144 8.40 36.46 4.18
C ASP A 144 8.66 36.79 2.70
N GLU A 145 7.88 37.75 2.19
CA GLU A 145 8.28 38.57 1.04
C GLU A 145 9.26 39.64 1.55
N GLY A 146 10.54 39.28 1.65
CA GLY A 146 11.61 40.16 2.06
C GLY A 146 12.74 40.14 1.04
N GLY A 147 12.69 41.05 0.07
CA GLY A 147 13.70 41.21 -0.96
C GLY A 147 15.04 41.73 -0.41
N HIS A 148 16.12 41.10 -0.82
CA HIS A 148 17.44 41.72 -0.82
C HIS A 148 17.60 42.53 -2.11
N THR A 149 17.31 43.84 -2.02
CA THR A 149 17.80 44.84 -2.96
C THR A 149 19.26 45.14 -2.63
N GLU A 150 20.20 44.49 -3.31
CA GLU A 150 21.50 45.11 -3.56
C GLU A 150 21.39 45.95 -4.82
N GLN A 151 21.43 47.27 -4.60
CA GLN A 151 21.46 48.29 -5.63
C GLN A 151 22.78 48.20 -6.40
N CYS A 152 22.72 47.82 -7.67
CA CYS A 152 23.71 48.27 -8.64
C CYS A 152 23.54 49.80 -8.80
N PRO A 153 24.59 50.61 -8.60
CA PRO A 153 24.56 52.01 -9.01
C PRO A 153 24.48 52.06 -10.54
N ALA A 154 23.33 52.47 -11.05
CA ALA A 154 23.14 52.81 -12.45
C ALA A 154 23.81 54.17 -12.72
N ASP A 155 25.13 54.15 -12.95
CA ASP A 155 25.90 55.26 -13.53
C ASP A 155 27.10 54.69 -14.31
N ALA A 156 26.83 53.90 -15.34
CA ALA A 156 27.73 53.69 -16.47
C ALA A 156 27.05 52.78 -17.49
N CYS A 157 26.23 53.37 -18.37
CA CYS A 157 26.04 52.95 -19.77
C CYS A 157 24.93 53.81 -20.38
N GLU A 158 25.31 54.97 -20.93
CA GLU A 158 24.50 55.61 -21.97
C GLU A 158 24.80 54.94 -23.33
N PRO A 159 23.81 54.90 -24.25
CA PRO A 159 23.82 54.03 -25.40
C PRO A 159 24.37 54.72 -26.65
N GLY A 160 25.08 53.97 -27.49
CA GLY A 160 25.32 54.37 -28.86
C GLY A 160 26.55 53.75 -29.49
N GLN A 161 26.29 53.05 -30.60
CA GLN A 161 27.08 53.15 -31.83
C GLN A 161 28.35 52.30 -31.93
N GLY A 162 28.35 51.34 -32.86
CA GLY A 162 29.56 50.87 -33.51
C GLY A 162 29.66 49.37 -33.72
N ASP A 163 29.61 48.98 -34.98
CA ASP A 163 29.91 47.65 -35.51
C ASP A 163 31.35 47.16 -35.21
N ALA A 164 31.53 45.86 -35.44
CA ALA A 164 32.72 45.21 -36.01
C ALA A 164 33.75 44.55 -35.07
N LEU A 165 33.76 43.20 -35.17
CA LEU A 165 34.89 42.36 -35.61
C LEU A 165 36.23 42.33 -34.83
N LEU A 166 36.60 41.08 -34.49
CA LEU A 166 37.92 40.42 -34.59
C LEU A 166 38.92 40.42 -33.40
N PHE A 167 39.40 39.18 -33.10
CA PHE A 167 40.63 38.72 -32.41
C PHE A 167 40.91 39.30 -31.00
N GLY A 168 41.32 38.57 -29.96
CA GLY A 168 41.78 37.20 -29.73
C GLY A 168 42.17 37.10 -28.25
N GLU A 169 42.34 35.89 -27.73
CA GLU A 169 43.05 35.67 -26.45
C GLU A 169 44.54 36.04 -26.61
N PRO A 170 45.25 36.59 -25.59
CA PRO A 170 45.59 35.83 -24.38
C PRO A 170 45.71 36.61 -23.04
N GLY A 171 45.66 35.82 -21.96
CA GLY A 171 46.03 36.05 -20.56
C GLY A 171 46.55 37.41 -20.06
N CYS A 172 45.92 37.86 -18.96
CA CYS A 172 46.59 38.62 -17.89
C CYS A 172 46.41 37.87 -16.56
N THR A 173 47.47 37.19 -16.14
CA THR A 173 47.83 37.06 -14.72
C THR A 173 48.41 38.39 -14.27
N ASP A 174 47.97 38.93 -13.13
CA ASP A 174 48.83 39.43 -12.04
C ASP A 174 47.99 40.12 -10.95
N GLU A 175 48.09 39.52 -9.76
CA GLU A 175 48.37 40.16 -8.48
C GLU A 175 47.75 41.55 -8.17
N CYS A 176 46.72 41.52 -7.33
CA CYS A 176 46.58 42.51 -6.26
C CYS A 176 46.57 41.76 -4.93
N GLY A 177 47.75 41.58 -4.35
CA GLY A 177 47.93 41.12 -2.98
C GLY A 177 47.65 42.25 -1.99
N ALA A 178 46.75 41.99 -1.05
CA ALA A 178 46.80 42.56 0.30
C ALA A 178 46.42 41.45 1.29
N PRO A 179 47.09 41.34 2.45
CA PRO A 179 47.04 40.17 3.31
C PRO A 179 45.71 40.13 4.08
N GLY A 180 44.72 39.46 3.50
CA GLY A 180 43.53 39.05 4.21
C GLY A 180 43.92 37.95 5.19
N ALA A 181 43.67 38.19 6.47
CA ALA A 181 43.88 37.25 7.55
C ALA A 181 43.43 35.85 7.14
N ALA A 182 44.34 34.88 7.27
CA ALA A 182 43.98 33.48 7.30
C ALA A 182 43.07 33.28 8.52
N TYR A 183 41.76 33.41 8.31
CA TYR A 183 40.80 32.68 9.11
C TYR A 183 41.12 31.22 8.79
N ALA A 184 41.80 30.57 9.72
CA ALA A 184 41.75 29.12 9.77
C ALA A 184 40.26 28.80 9.85
N GLU A 185 39.68 28.34 8.75
CA GLU A 185 38.47 27.57 8.84
C GLU A 185 38.87 26.36 9.68
N ASP A 186 38.55 26.45 10.97
CA ASP A 186 38.38 25.30 11.84
C ASP A 186 37.25 24.48 11.23
N GLY A 187 37.56 23.80 10.12
CA GLY A 187 36.76 22.77 9.53
C GLY A 187 36.75 21.66 10.55
N GLU A 188 35.79 21.75 11.46
CA GLU A 188 35.38 20.64 12.31
C GLU A 188 35.30 19.43 11.40
N PRO A 189 36.13 18.38 11.60
CA PRO A 189 36.11 17.24 10.73
C PRO A 189 34.68 16.74 10.75
N ALA A 190 34.03 16.79 9.58
CA ALA A 190 32.70 16.23 9.39
C ALA A 190 32.74 14.86 10.04
N THR A 191 32.09 14.76 11.20
CA THR A 191 31.98 13.49 11.90
C THR A 191 31.12 12.70 10.95
N ALA A 192 31.76 11.84 10.15
CA ALA A 192 31.05 10.89 9.32
C ALA A 192 30.07 10.21 10.28
N GLU A 193 28.78 10.50 10.11
CA GLU A 193 27.77 9.83 10.89
C GLU A 193 28.08 8.35 10.78
N PRO A 194 28.19 7.62 11.91
CA PRO A 194 28.56 6.23 11.86
C PRO A 194 27.57 5.53 10.93
N GLU A 195 28.07 5.03 9.79
CA GLU A 195 27.27 4.24 8.85
C GLU A 195 26.52 3.23 9.69
N THR A 196 25.21 3.44 9.80
CA THR A 196 24.41 2.72 10.77
C THR A 196 24.44 1.28 10.30
N SER A 197 25.07 0.40 11.09
CA SER A 197 25.19 -1.01 10.72
C SER A 197 23.81 -1.51 10.29
N PRO A 198 23.67 -2.14 9.10
CA PRO A 198 22.37 -2.51 8.57
C PRO A 198 21.57 -3.29 9.60
N ASP A 199 20.27 -3.01 9.73
CA ASP A 199 19.42 -3.76 10.65
C ASP A 199 19.65 -5.26 10.43
N PRO A 200 20.01 -6.04 11.47
CA PRO A 200 20.31 -7.46 11.31
C PRO A 200 19.14 -8.29 10.77
N ARG A 201 17.93 -7.73 10.69
CA ARG A 201 16.77 -8.31 9.99
C ARG A 201 16.78 -8.09 8.48
N CYS A 202 17.49 -7.07 8.01
CA CYS A 202 17.56 -6.66 6.61
C CYS A 202 18.80 -7.20 5.89
N VAL A 203 19.70 -7.89 6.58
CA VAL A 203 20.79 -8.63 5.91
C VAL A 203 20.29 -9.89 5.22
N LEU A 204 20.81 -10.14 4.01
CA LEU A 204 20.52 -11.37 3.30
C LEU A 204 21.15 -12.58 3.99
N HIS A 205 20.35 -13.62 4.21
CA HIS A 205 20.84 -14.88 4.73
C HIS A 205 21.70 -15.62 3.69
N PRO A 206 22.66 -16.46 4.13
CA PRO A 206 23.42 -17.32 3.23
C PRO A 206 22.49 -18.23 2.40
N ALA A 207 22.91 -18.53 1.17
CA ALA A 207 22.16 -19.45 0.34
C ALA A 207 22.08 -20.84 1.01
N PRO A 208 20.91 -21.50 1.01
CA PRO A 208 20.77 -22.83 1.59
C PRO A 208 21.69 -23.82 0.88
N ARG A 209 22.47 -24.59 1.66
CA ARG A 209 23.41 -25.61 1.14
C ARG A 209 22.71 -26.84 0.51
N GLY A 210 21.40 -26.99 0.73
CA GLY A 210 20.58 -28.10 0.24
C GLY A 210 19.49 -27.68 -0.75
N ARG A 211 18.61 -28.64 -1.10
CA ARG A 211 17.42 -28.34 -1.92
C ARG A 211 16.44 -27.48 -1.10
N PRO A 212 16.08 -26.27 -1.56
CA PRO A 212 15.12 -25.44 -0.85
C PRO A 212 13.77 -26.14 -0.69
N SER A 213 13.15 -26.00 0.48
CA SER A 213 11.80 -26.51 0.72
C SER A 213 10.80 -25.72 -0.12
N VAL A 214 10.19 -26.39 -1.11
CA VAL A 214 9.20 -25.77 -1.98
C VAL A 214 7.84 -25.81 -1.31
N ARG A 215 7.30 -24.63 -1.02
CA ARG A 215 5.94 -24.48 -0.52
C ARG A 215 4.93 -24.45 -1.68
N PRO A 216 3.85 -25.26 -1.63
CA PRO A 216 2.77 -25.15 -2.61
C PRO A 216 1.94 -23.89 -2.35
N VAL A 217 1.43 -23.27 -3.41
CA VAL A 217 0.38 -22.26 -3.32
C VAL A 217 -0.97 -22.94 -3.49
N SER A 218 -2.00 -22.49 -2.77
CA SER A 218 -3.34 -23.05 -2.94
C SER A 218 -3.81 -22.95 -4.40
N ARG A 219 -4.54 -23.96 -4.88
CA ARG A 219 -5.07 -23.99 -6.25
C ARG A 219 -6.00 -22.80 -6.52
N ARG A 220 -6.76 -22.35 -5.50
CA ARG A 220 -7.69 -21.22 -5.60
C ARG A 220 -6.94 -19.90 -5.81
N VAL A 221 -5.92 -19.62 -5.00
CA VAL A 221 -5.09 -18.41 -5.16
C VAL A 221 -4.41 -18.42 -6.52
N SER A 222 -3.79 -19.55 -6.89
CA SER A 222 -3.16 -19.71 -8.20
C SER A 222 -4.14 -19.46 -9.36
N ALA A 223 -5.37 -19.98 -9.27
CA ALA A 223 -6.40 -19.76 -10.29
C ALA A 223 -6.89 -18.31 -10.37
N GLY A 224 -7.00 -17.63 -9.22
CA GLY A 224 -7.36 -16.22 -9.14
C GLY A 224 -6.31 -15.33 -9.78
N VAL A 225 -5.06 -15.46 -9.35
CA VAL A 225 -3.91 -14.70 -9.92
C VAL A 225 -3.76 -14.96 -11.40
N ASN A 226 -3.80 -16.22 -11.84
CA ASN A 226 -3.73 -16.57 -13.25
C ASN A 226 -4.91 -16.01 -14.07
N ARG A 227 -6.09 -15.80 -13.47
CA ARG A 227 -7.21 -15.14 -14.16
C ARG A 227 -6.90 -13.68 -14.46
N GLN A 228 -6.32 -12.94 -13.52
CA GLN A 228 -6.01 -11.52 -13.73
C GLN A 228 -4.88 -11.37 -14.75
N TRP A 229 -3.81 -12.17 -14.62
CA TRP A 229 -2.74 -12.18 -15.62
C TRP A 229 -3.22 -12.49 -17.03
N ARG A 230 -4.10 -13.47 -17.22
CA ARG A 230 -4.67 -13.73 -18.55
C ARG A 230 -5.42 -12.53 -19.13
N ARG A 231 -6.04 -11.68 -18.31
CA ARG A 231 -6.68 -10.45 -18.77
C ARG A 231 -5.63 -9.42 -19.20
N ILE A 232 -4.62 -9.22 -18.37
CA ILE A 232 -3.47 -8.34 -18.64
C ILE A 232 -2.78 -8.78 -19.94
N GLU A 233 -2.38 -10.04 -20.06
CA GLU A 233 -1.71 -10.59 -21.25
C GLU A 233 -2.52 -10.42 -22.53
N ARG A 234 -3.84 -10.69 -22.48
CA ARG A 234 -4.71 -10.49 -23.65
C ARG A 234 -4.72 -9.03 -24.09
N TRP A 235 -4.83 -8.12 -23.12
CA TRP A 235 -4.81 -6.70 -23.42
C TRP A 235 -3.44 -6.25 -23.97
N LEU A 236 -2.33 -6.68 -23.34
CA LEU A 236 -0.97 -6.34 -23.77
C LEU A 236 -0.68 -6.87 -25.18
N ARG A 237 -1.07 -8.11 -25.51
CA ARG A 237 -0.89 -8.65 -26.87
C ARG A 237 -1.58 -7.80 -27.94
N ALA A 238 -2.75 -7.25 -27.62
CA ALA A 238 -3.54 -6.47 -28.55
C ALA A 238 -3.08 -5.00 -28.65
N HIS A 239 -2.66 -4.40 -27.54
CA HIS A 239 -2.43 -2.94 -27.47
C HIS A 239 -0.96 -2.58 -27.20
N ALA A 240 -0.24 -3.35 -26.39
CA ALA A 240 1.13 -3.07 -25.97
C ALA A 240 2.06 -4.28 -26.19
N PRO A 241 2.28 -4.70 -27.46
CA PRO A 241 2.99 -5.94 -27.78
C PRO A 241 4.47 -5.94 -27.34
N ARG A 242 5.12 -4.77 -27.26
CA ARG A 242 6.49 -4.68 -26.74
C ARG A 242 6.53 -4.96 -25.23
N THR A 243 5.53 -4.48 -24.49
CA THR A 243 5.38 -4.82 -23.07
C THR A 243 4.95 -6.26 -22.87
N TYR A 244 4.15 -6.82 -23.77
CA TYR A 244 3.89 -8.26 -23.71
C TYR A 244 5.18 -9.08 -23.86
N ALA A 245 6.06 -8.68 -24.79
CA ALA A 245 7.34 -9.35 -25.04
C ALA A 245 8.38 -9.16 -23.93
N SER A 246 8.22 -8.13 -23.06
CA SER A 246 9.12 -7.87 -21.94
C SER A 246 8.83 -8.73 -20.71
N LEU A 247 7.64 -9.35 -20.62
CA LEU A 247 7.28 -10.26 -19.53
C LEU A 247 8.20 -11.48 -19.52
N ASN A 248 8.81 -11.75 -18.37
CA ASN A 248 9.62 -12.95 -18.21
C ASN A 248 8.75 -14.20 -18.17
N GLY A 249 9.37 -15.35 -18.43
CA GLY A 249 8.75 -16.65 -18.19
C GLY A 249 8.48 -16.89 -16.69
N PRO A 250 7.81 -18.00 -16.35
CA PRO A 250 7.59 -18.40 -14.96
C PRO A 250 8.88 -18.56 -14.16
N ALA A 251 8.90 -18.07 -12.92
CA ALA A 251 9.91 -18.44 -11.95
C ALA A 251 9.78 -19.94 -11.64
N THR A 252 10.91 -20.64 -11.49
CA THR A 252 10.83 -22.02 -11.00
C THR A 252 10.45 -22.02 -9.51
N PRO A 253 9.68 -23.00 -9.02
CA PRO A 253 9.35 -23.08 -7.58
C PRO A 253 10.58 -23.14 -6.66
N ARG A 254 11.70 -23.66 -7.17
CA ARG A 254 12.99 -23.70 -6.45
C ARG A 254 13.67 -22.33 -6.39
N LEU A 255 13.55 -21.52 -7.44
CA LEU A 255 14.06 -20.16 -7.46
C LEU A 255 13.35 -19.32 -6.40
N VAL A 256 12.01 -19.37 -6.38
CA VAL A 256 11.22 -18.64 -5.37
C VAL A 256 11.52 -19.12 -3.95
N ALA A 257 11.62 -20.44 -3.73
CA ALA A 257 11.99 -20.98 -2.43
C ALA A 257 13.42 -20.59 -1.98
N ARG A 258 14.35 -20.42 -2.92
CA ARG A 258 15.70 -19.91 -2.61
C ARG A 258 15.66 -18.43 -2.25
N ALA A 259 14.83 -17.62 -2.93
CA ALA A 259 14.64 -16.22 -2.60
C ALA A 259 14.02 -16.04 -1.21
N GLU A 260 12.94 -16.77 -0.88
CA GLU A 260 12.37 -16.81 0.48
C GLU A 260 13.44 -17.15 1.54
N ALA A 261 14.34 -18.09 1.24
CA ALA A 261 15.42 -18.46 2.15
C ALA A 261 16.52 -17.37 2.28
N ARG A 262 16.84 -16.67 1.18
CA ARG A 262 17.81 -15.55 1.16
C ARG A 262 17.27 -14.34 1.91
N ILE A 263 16.00 -14.02 1.69
CA ILE A 263 15.29 -12.90 2.30
C ILE A 263 14.97 -13.19 3.78
N GLY A 264 14.79 -14.47 4.14
CA GLY A 264 14.49 -14.86 5.52
C GLY A 264 13.02 -14.79 5.90
N THR A 265 12.16 -14.32 4.98
CA THR A 265 10.72 -14.30 5.14
C THR A 265 9.99 -15.02 4.01
N ARG A 266 8.75 -15.41 4.27
CA ARG A 266 7.88 -16.07 3.29
C ARG A 266 7.22 -15.00 2.43
N LEU A 267 7.18 -15.25 1.12
CA LEU A 267 6.39 -14.41 0.22
C LEU A 267 4.89 -14.69 0.43
N PRO A 268 4.03 -13.64 0.42
CA PRO A 268 2.59 -13.82 0.36
C PRO A 268 2.16 -14.74 -0.79
N ASP A 269 1.05 -15.46 -0.61
CA ASP A 269 0.61 -16.51 -1.54
C ASP A 269 0.29 -15.94 -2.92
N SER A 270 -0.32 -14.75 -2.96
CA SER A 270 -0.63 -14.06 -4.23
C SER A 270 0.62 -13.66 -4.99
N LEU A 271 1.63 -13.12 -4.31
CA LEU A 271 2.91 -12.74 -4.91
C LEU A 271 3.65 -13.97 -5.44
N ARG A 272 3.73 -15.03 -4.63
CA ARG A 272 4.33 -16.31 -5.05
C ARG A 272 3.62 -16.88 -6.28
N ALA A 273 2.29 -16.86 -6.33
CA ALA A 273 1.54 -17.31 -7.50
C ALA A 273 1.82 -16.44 -8.74
N SER A 274 2.05 -15.13 -8.56
CA SER A 274 2.40 -14.22 -9.64
C SER A 274 3.78 -14.54 -10.23
N LEU A 275 4.79 -14.68 -9.37
CA LEU A 275 6.16 -15.04 -9.79
C LEU A 275 6.21 -16.38 -10.51
N LEU A 276 5.42 -17.36 -10.06
CA LEU A 276 5.25 -18.65 -10.72
C LEU A 276 4.53 -18.58 -12.07
N ARG A 277 4.09 -17.40 -12.50
CA ARG A 277 3.57 -17.13 -13.84
C ARG A 277 4.51 -16.24 -14.65
N HIS A 278 4.97 -15.14 -14.06
CA HIS A 278 5.92 -14.20 -14.65
C HIS A 278 6.94 -13.79 -13.60
N ASP A 279 8.21 -14.11 -13.83
CA ASP A 279 9.33 -13.73 -12.97
C ASP A 279 9.77 -12.29 -13.24
N GLY A 280 8.89 -11.33 -13.02
CA GLY A 280 9.12 -9.93 -13.37
C GLY A 280 9.01 -9.65 -14.86
N SER A 281 9.60 -8.53 -15.26
CA SER A 281 9.76 -8.13 -16.66
C SER A 281 11.13 -7.51 -16.88
N ARG A 282 11.55 -7.34 -18.14
CA ARG A 282 12.86 -6.76 -18.46
C ARG A 282 12.90 -6.02 -19.79
N GLY A 283 13.83 -5.07 -19.90
CA GLY A 283 14.07 -4.27 -21.11
C GLY A 283 13.27 -2.96 -21.14
N GLY A 284 13.51 -2.13 -22.16
CA GLY A 284 12.96 -0.76 -22.22
C GLY A 284 11.44 -0.63 -22.38
N ALA A 285 10.70 -1.74 -22.49
CA ALA A 285 9.24 -1.77 -22.47
C ALA A 285 8.73 -2.66 -21.32
N SER A 286 9.48 -2.75 -20.23
CA SER A 286 9.13 -3.54 -19.05
C SER A 286 7.71 -3.23 -18.56
N PHE A 287 7.06 -4.24 -17.98
CA PHE A 287 5.70 -4.11 -17.50
C PHE A 287 5.69 -3.27 -16.21
N ARG A 288 4.93 -2.17 -16.27
CA ARG A 288 4.72 -1.25 -15.15
C ARG A 288 3.38 -1.54 -14.47
N LEU A 289 3.45 -1.85 -13.19
CA LEU A 289 2.32 -1.75 -12.28
C LEU A 289 1.99 -0.26 -12.08
N PRO A 290 0.72 0.09 -11.88
CA PRO A 290 0.35 1.48 -11.65
C PRO A 290 1.00 2.01 -10.35
N PRO A 291 1.31 3.31 -10.30
CA PRO A 291 1.34 4.22 -11.44
C PRO A 291 2.59 4.00 -12.33
N PHE A 292 3.78 3.83 -11.78
CA PHE A 292 5.01 3.77 -12.60
C PHE A 292 5.99 2.67 -12.16
N HIS A 293 5.50 1.62 -11.52
CA HIS A 293 6.32 0.65 -10.82
C HIS A 293 6.75 -0.53 -11.70
N LEU A 294 8.03 -0.64 -12.00
CA LEU A 294 8.60 -1.70 -12.82
C LEU A 294 8.63 -3.04 -12.07
N MET A 295 7.88 -4.03 -12.56
CA MET A 295 7.70 -5.31 -11.89
C MET A 295 9.01 -6.10 -11.80
N MET A 296 9.43 -6.41 -10.57
CA MET A 296 10.69 -7.11 -10.29
C MET A 296 10.62 -8.61 -10.54
N SER A 297 11.75 -9.15 -10.97
CA SER A 297 12.06 -10.58 -10.90
C SER A 297 12.41 -10.99 -9.48
N THR A 298 12.30 -12.28 -9.20
CA THR A 298 12.71 -12.91 -7.93
C THR A 298 14.17 -12.57 -7.57
N SER A 299 15.07 -12.49 -8.56
CA SER A 299 16.46 -12.08 -8.32
C SER A 299 16.59 -10.61 -7.94
N GLN A 300 15.84 -9.71 -8.59
CA GLN A 300 15.84 -8.29 -8.25
C GLN A 300 15.30 -8.07 -6.83
N MET A 301 14.23 -8.78 -6.44
CA MET A 301 13.70 -8.72 -5.07
C MET A 301 14.75 -9.10 -4.02
N VAL A 302 15.56 -10.14 -4.30
CA VAL A 302 16.65 -10.55 -3.40
C VAL A 302 17.75 -9.49 -3.35
N SER A 303 18.10 -8.88 -4.49
CA SER A 303 19.11 -7.83 -4.53
C SER A 303 18.70 -6.57 -3.78
N ALA A 304 17.43 -6.16 -3.89
CA ALA A 304 16.89 -4.95 -3.27
C ALA A 304 16.51 -5.12 -1.79
N TRP A 305 16.47 -6.36 -1.28
CA TRP A 305 16.04 -6.64 0.09
C TRP A 305 16.78 -5.84 1.17
N PRO A 306 18.13 -5.68 1.14
CA PRO A 306 18.83 -4.95 2.20
C PRO A 306 18.35 -3.51 2.41
N GLU A 307 17.93 -2.88 1.33
CA GLU A 307 17.43 -1.50 1.31
C GLU A 307 15.94 -1.47 1.63
N ALA A 308 15.12 -2.19 0.86
CA ALA A 308 13.67 -2.17 1.00
C ALA A 308 13.15 -2.78 2.31
N CYS A 309 13.93 -3.62 2.98
CA CYS A 309 13.56 -4.13 4.30
C CYS A 309 13.51 -3.03 5.36
N GLY A 310 14.36 -2.00 5.25
CA GLY A 310 14.40 -0.87 6.18
C GLY A 310 13.10 -0.08 6.19
N VAL A 311 12.44 0.01 5.02
CA VAL A 311 11.16 0.70 4.83
C VAL A 311 9.93 -0.17 5.13
N GLY A 312 10.14 -1.39 5.63
CA GLY A 312 9.09 -2.20 6.27
C GLY A 312 8.41 -3.25 5.38
N GLY A 313 8.96 -3.61 4.21
CA GLY A 313 8.34 -4.60 3.34
C GLY A 313 9.29 -5.38 2.42
N ILE A 314 8.74 -6.37 1.73
CA ILE A 314 9.44 -7.12 0.69
C ILE A 314 9.27 -6.35 -0.62
N PRO A 315 10.35 -5.95 -1.32
CA PRO A 315 10.21 -5.21 -2.57
C PRO A 315 9.59 -6.11 -3.65
N VAL A 316 8.65 -5.56 -4.41
CA VAL A 316 7.96 -6.24 -5.52
C VAL A 316 8.05 -5.50 -6.85
N ALA A 317 8.33 -4.19 -6.80
CA ALA A 317 8.63 -3.35 -7.95
C ALA A 317 9.49 -2.16 -7.51
N PHE A 318 10.18 -1.55 -8.46
CA PHE A 318 10.92 -0.29 -8.26
C PHE A 318 10.21 0.83 -9.02
N ALA A 319 10.26 2.07 -8.52
CA ALA A 319 9.82 3.23 -9.27
C ALA A 319 10.63 3.35 -10.57
N ASP A 320 9.99 3.82 -11.65
CA ASP A 320 10.70 4.15 -12.88
C ASP A 320 11.22 5.58 -12.79
N ASP A 321 12.54 5.73 -12.61
CA ASP A 321 13.28 7.01 -12.50
C ASP A 321 12.98 8.04 -13.60
N SER A 322 12.35 7.62 -14.71
CA SER A 322 12.07 8.50 -15.83
C SER A 322 10.93 9.51 -15.62
N ASP A 323 10.07 9.33 -14.60
CA ASP A 323 8.94 10.22 -14.30
C ASP A 323 8.75 10.48 -12.78
N ILE A 324 9.79 10.24 -11.96
CA ILE A 324 9.74 10.46 -10.50
C ILE A 324 9.54 11.96 -10.21
N SER A 325 8.39 12.31 -9.64
CA SER A 325 8.31 13.45 -8.72
C SER A 325 9.00 13.04 -7.43
N ASP A 326 9.73 13.94 -6.78
CA ASP A 326 10.47 13.72 -5.51
C ASP A 326 9.61 13.11 -4.36
N ASP A 327 8.29 12.97 -4.52
CA ASP A 327 7.34 12.41 -3.56
C ASP A 327 6.95 10.93 -3.84
N SER A 328 7.44 10.32 -4.92
CA SER A 328 7.21 8.88 -5.19
C SER A 328 8.23 8.02 -4.45
N GLY A 329 7.76 6.96 -3.79
CA GLY A 329 8.61 6.00 -3.10
C GLY A 329 9.36 5.09 -4.07
N ASP A 330 10.63 4.85 -3.76
CA ASP A 330 11.55 4.05 -4.57
C ASP A 330 11.08 2.62 -4.84
N TYR A 331 10.26 2.07 -3.93
CA TYR A 331 9.78 0.70 -4.01
C TYR A 331 8.28 0.60 -3.84
N LEU A 332 7.68 -0.27 -4.64
CA LEU A 332 6.46 -0.92 -4.22
C LEU A 332 6.84 -2.13 -3.36
N VAL A 333 6.35 -2.19 -2.13
CA VAL A 333 6.66 -3.26 -1.18
C VAL A 333 5.42 -4.04 -0.78
N THR A 334 5.61 -5.26 -0.27
CA THR A 334 4.54 -6.05 0.34
C THR A 334 4.88 -6.50 1.75
N ASP A 335 3.91 -6.41 2.66
CA ASP A 335 4.07 -6.88 4.03
C ASP A 335 3.92 -8.40 4.06
N ALA A 336 4.92 -9.05 4.65
CA ALA A 336 4.99 -10.52 4.66
C ALA A 336 3.87 -11.16 5.49
N ALA A 337 3.28 -10.43 6.45
CA ALA A 337 2.30 -10.97 7.39
C ALA A 337 0.86 -10.81 6.87
N THR A 338 0.53 -9.66 6.31
CA THR A 338 -0.79 -9.26 5.84
C THR A 338 -0.97 -9.48 4.34
N GLY A 339 0.12 -9.38 3.58
CA GLY A 339 0.12 -9.35 2.12
C GLY A 339 -0.18 -7.98 1.54
N GLY A 340 -0.45 -6.97 2.37
CA GLY A 340 -0.69 -5.60 1.93
C GLY A 340 0.43 -5.09 1.02
N VAL A 341 0.08 -4.26 0.05
CA VAL A 341 1.01 -3.69 -0.92
C VAL A 341 0.81 -2.19 -0.95
N GLY A 342 1.90 -1.45 -0.95
CA GLY A 342 1.91 0.00 -1.07
C GLY A 342 3.30 0.53 -1.35
N GLU A 343 3.37 1.82 -1.58
CA GLU A 343 4.58 2.56 -1.94
C GLU A 343 5.42 2.89 -0.70
N ALA A 344 6.71 2.60 -0.76
CA ALA A 344 7.65 2.84 0.33
C ALA A 344 8.83 3.68 -0.17
N SER A 345 9.08 4.77 0.55
CA SER A 345 10.24 5.66 0.35
C SER A 345 11.29 5.38 1.43
N PRO A 346 12.60 5.43 1.12
CA PRO A 346 13.66 5.40 2.13
C PRO A 346 13.55 6.51 3.17
N ASP A 347 12.90 7.62 2.83
CA ASP A 347 12.74 8.78 3.72
C ASP A 347 11.66 8.54 4.79
N LEU A 348 10.81 7.53 4.59
CA LEU A 348 9.73 7.20 5.52
C LEU A 348 9.99 5.83 6.19
N PRO A 349 9.87 5.74 7.53
CA PRO A 349 10.13 4.50 8.24
C PRO A 349 8.99 3.46 8.13
N TYR A 350 7.94 3.76 7.36
CA TYR A 350 6.80 2.89 7.12
C TYR A 350 6.12 3.23 5.78
N TYR A 351 5.27 2.32 5.32
CA TYR A 351 4.38 2.55 4.19
C TYR A 351 2.93 2.25 4.54
N GLU A 352 1.99 2.86 3.82
CA GLU A 352 0.57 2.54 3.90
C GLU A 352 0.18 1.58 2.77
N ALA A 353 -0.65 0.59 3.08
CA ALA A 353 -1.05 -0.40 2.09
C ALA A 353 -2.25 0.08 1.26
N ASP A 354 -1.99 0.57 0.05
CA ASP A 354 -3.02 0.97 -0.93
C ASP A 354 -3.85 -0.23 -1.41
N TRP A 355 -3.22 -1.41 -1.44
CA TRP A 355 -3.87 -2.67 -1.81
C TRP A 355 -3.77 -3.69 -0.69
N SER A 356 -4.91 -4.33 -0.39
CA SER A 356 -4.99 -5.43 0.60
C SER A 356 -4.13 -6.66 0.27
N SER A 357 -3.72 -6.84 -0.99
CA SER A 357 -2.87 -7.96 -1.44
C SER A 357 -2.24 -7.68 -2.79
N TYR A 358 -1.17 -8.39 -3.14
CA TYR A 358 -0.66 -8.39 -4.52
C TYR A 358 -1.70 -8.85 -5.54
N TYR A 359 -2.64 -9.72 -5.14
CA TYR A 359 -3.79 -10.08 -5.98
C TYR A 359 -4.72 -8.88 -6.22
N ALA A 360 -4.99 -8.06 -5.20
CA ALA A 360 -5.81 -6.88 -5.33
C ALA A 360 -5.19 -5.85 -6.29
N LEU A 361 -3.88 -5.61 -6.17
CA LEU A 361 -3.11 -4.80 -7.13
C LEU A 361 -3.22 -5.34 -8.56
N LEU A 362 -2.96 -6.63 -8.79
CA LEU A 362 -3.08 -7.24 -10.12
C LEU A 362 -4.51 -7.15 -10.68
N LYS A 363 -5.52 -7.29 -9.82
CA LYS A 363 -6.92 -7.16 -10.22
C LYS A 363 -7.23 -5.72 -10.62
N ALA A 364 -6.82 -4.73 -9.83
CA ALA A 364 -6.99 -3.31 -10.14
C ALA A 364 -6.32 -2.97 -11.47
N THR A 365 -5.08 -3.41 -11.65
CA THR A 365 -4.33 -3.27 -12.92
C THR A 365 -5.10 -3.89 -14.09
N ALA A 366 -5.59 -5.14 -13.95
CA ALA A 366 -6.36 -5.79 -15.00
C ALA A 366 -7.69 -5.08 -15.31
N ASP A 367 -8.33 -4.49 -14.29
CA ASP A 367 -9.57 -3.72 -14.45
C ASP A 367 -9.31 -2.39 -15.19
N ALA A 368 -8.26 -1.66 -14.83
CA ALA A 368 -7.82 -0.44 -15.52
C ALA A 368 -7.57 -0.69 -17.01
N LEU A 369 -6.73 -1.69 -17.33
CA LEU A 369 -6.43 -2.04 -18.72
C LEU A 369 -7.70 -2.45 -19.49
N SER A 370 -8.57 -3.25 -18.89
CA SER A 370 -9.75 -3.77 -19.59
C SER A 370 -10.82 -2.71 -19.84
N ARG A 371 -10.89 -1.67 -19.00
CA ARG A 371 -11.99 -0.69 -19.01
C ARG A 371 -11.54 0.73 -19.34
N ALA A 372 -10.25 0.93 -19.60
CA ALA A 372 -9.62 2.25 -19.61
C ALA A 372 -9.98 3.06 -18.35
N ALA A 373 -10.08 2.36 -17.21
CA ALA A 373 -10.42 2.95 -15.92
C ALA A 373 -9.17 3.45 -15.21
N GLU A 374 -9.36 4.40 -14.31
CA GLU A 374 -8.31 4.92 -13.46
C GLU A 374 -7.98 3.95 -12.32
N VAL A 375 -6.71 3.89 -11.97
CA VAL A 375 -6.21 3.32 -10.71
C VAL A 375 -5.40 4.41 -10.06
N ASP A 376 -5.87 4.86 -8.90
CA ASP A 376 -5.21 5.88 -8.10
C ASP A 376 -4.94 7.20 -8.84
N GLY A 377 -5.90 7.64 -9.68
CA GLY A 377 -5.76 8.85 -10.49
C GLY A 377 -4.92 8.68 -11.76
N PHE A 378 -4.47 7.45 -12.08
CA PHE A 378 -3.72 7.16 -13.29
C PHE A 378 -4.49 6.27 -14.25
N ARG A 379 -4.41 6.58 -15.54
CA ARG A 379 -4.98 5.78 -16.63
C ARG A 379 -3.90 5.13 -17.49
N PRO A 380 -4.15 3.93 -18.04
CA PRO A 380 -3.18 3.28 -18.91
C PRO A 380 -3.15 3.95 -20.28
N VAL A 381 -1.96 4.17 -20.81
CA VAL A 381 -1.72 4.64 -22.18
C VAL A 381 -0.73 3.72 -22.90
N VAL A 382 -0.73 3.77 -24.23
CA VAL A 382 0.22 3.01 -25.04
C VAL A 382 1.07 3.98 -25.85
N ARG A 383 2.40 3.90 -25.67
CA ARG A 383 3.38 4.69 -26.41
C ARG A 383 4.32 3.76 -27.16
N GLY A 384 4.35 3.85 -28.49
CA GLY A 384 5.25 3.03 -29.32
C GLY A 384 5.11 1.51 -29.12
N GLY A 385 3.92 1.02 -28.76
CA GLY A 385 3.64 -0.39 -28.46
C GLY A 385 4.06 -0.85 -27.05
N ALA A 386 4.42 0.06 -26.15
CA ALA A 386 4.67 -0.19 -24.74
C ALA A 386 3.52 0.39 -23.88
N LEU A 387 3.17 -0.32 -22.80
CA LEU A 387 2.27 0.17 -21.76
C LEU A 387 2.99 1.23 -20.95
N ASP A 388 2.26 2.28 -20.66
CA ASP A 388 2.66 3.36 -19.79
C ASP A 388 1.43 3.86 -19.00
N TRP A 389 1.65 4.73 -18.04
CA TRP A 389 0.58 5.33 -17.24
C TRP A 389 0.68 6.86 -17.34
N THR A 390 -0.43 7.55 -17.11
CA THR A 390 -0.46 9.02 -17.09
C THR A 390 -1.53 9.44 -16.09
N SER A 391 -1.32 10.58 -15.44
CA SER A 391 -2.37 11.23 -14.67
C SER A 391 -3.62 11.43 -15.54
N ALA A 392 -4.79 11.16 -14.95
CA ALA A 392 -6.06 11.07 -15.65
C ALA A 392 -6.62 12.43 -16.11
#